data_AF-O62682-F1
#
_entry.id   AF-O62682-F1
#
_cell.length_a   1.000
_cell.length_b   1.000
_cell.length_c   1.000
_cell.angle_alpha   90.00
_cell.angle_beta   90.00
_cell.angle_gamma   90.00
#
_symmetry.space_group_name_H-M   'P 1'
#
loop_
_entity.id
_entity.type
_entity.pdbx_description
1 polymer ?
#
loop_
_entity_poly.entity_id
_entity_poly.type
_entity_poly.pdbx_seq_one_letter_code
_entity_poly.pdbx_strand_id
1 'polypeptide(L)'
;NKRINAMAEDGDPFAKLIVETDTFGSRVRVRGAETGLYICMNKKGKLIAKSNGKGKDCVFTEIELENNYTALQNAKYEGWYM
;
A
#
# COMPACT_ATOMS: atom_id res chain seq x y z
N ASN A 1 -12.52 8.39 -7.93
CA ASN A 1 -13.58 7.75 -7.10
C ASN A 1 -13.03 6.98 -5.87
N LYS A 2 -11.76 7.17 -5.45
CA LYS A 2 -11.14 6.50 -4.29
C LYS A 2 -11.19 4.96 -4.30
N ARG A 3 -11.41 4.35 -5.47
CA ARG A 3 -11.36 2.89 -5.63
C ARG A 3 -9.91 2.42 -5.71
N ILE A 4 -9.67 1.21 -5.21
CA ILE A 4 -8.40 0.50 -5.30
C ILE A 4 -8.71 -0.85 -5.93
N ASN A 5 -7.99 -1.21 -6.99
CA ASN A 5 -8.04 -2.50 -7.67
C ASN A 5 -6.71 -2.72 -8.43
N ALA A 6 -6.56 -3.88 -9.05
CA ALA A 6 -5.39 -4.25 -9.85
C ALA A 6 -5.81 -4.57 -11.30
N MET A 7 -6.56 -3.67 -11.93
CA MET A 7 -7.12 -3.85 -13.28
C MET A 7 -6.57 -2.85 -14.30
N ALA A 8 -5.54 -2.08 -13.92
CA ALA A 8 -4.95 -1.09 -14.79
C ALA A 8 -3.98 -1.75 -15.79
N GLU A 9 -3.96 -1.21 -17.01
CA GLU A 9 -2.99 -1.60 -18.03
C GLU A 9 -1.61 -1.02 -17.71
N ASP A 10 -0.58 -1.58 -18.34
CA ASP A 10 0.78 -1.05 -18.21
C ASP A 10 0.84 0.41 -18.68
N GLY A 11 1.52 1.25 -17.90
CA GLY A 11 1.64 2.68 -18.16
C GLY A 11 0.41 3.54 -17.79
N ASP A 12 -0.67 2.97 -17.24
CA ASP A 12 -1.81 3.77 -16.77
C ASP A 12 -1.35 4.81 -15.71
N PRO A 13 -1.65 6.11 -15.88
CA PRO A 13 -1.26 7.15 -14.93
C PRO A 13 -1.70 6.86 -13.49
N PHE A 14 -2.86 6.24 -13.30
CA PHE A 14 -3.39 5.89 -11.99
C PHE A 14 -2.72 4.65 -11.36
N ALA A 15 -2.00 3.85 -12.15
CA ALA A 15 -1.19 2.73 -11.66
C ALA A 15 0.21 3.16 -11.19
N LYS A 16 0.64 4.39 -11.48
CA LYS A 16 1.93 4.90 -10.99
C LYS A 16 1.90 5.11 -9.49
N LEU A 17 2.76 4.40 -8.78
CA LEU A 17 2.90 4.47 -7.32
C LEU A 17 4.18 5.22 -6.91
N ILE A 18 4.09 5.93 -5.80
CA ILE A 18 5.21 6.46 -5.03
C ILE A 18 5.26 5.65 -3.73
N VAL A 19 6.41 5.02 -3.48
CA VAL A 19 6.64 4.19 -2.29
C VAL A 19 7.68 4.90 -1.42
N GLU A 20 7.24 5.38 -0.25
CA GLU A 20 8.07 6.16 0.68
C GLU A 20 8.41 5.31 1.90
N THR A 21 9.70 5.16 2.21
CA THR A 21 10.14 4.47 3.44
C THR A 21 9.68 5.24 4.68
N ASP A 22 8.97 4.55 5.57
CA ASP A 22 8.59 5.03 6.90
C ASP A 22 9.76 4.86 7.89
N THR A 23 10.34 3.65 7.94
CA THR A 23 11.47 3.32 8.81
C THR A 23 12.12 2.00 8.39
N PHE A 24 13.13 1.53 9.14
CA PHE A 24 13.81 0.25 8.92
C PHE A 24 12.87 -0.96 8.96
N GLY A 25 13.38 -2.09 8.44
CA GLY A 25 12.60 -3.32 8.26
C GLY A 25 11.62 -3.19 7.11
N SER A 26 12.03 -2.50 6.04
CA SER A 26 11.27 -2.30 4.81
C SER A 26 9.83 -1.83 5.05
N ARG A 27 9.65 -0.91 6.02
CA ARG A 27 8.36 -0.30 6.30
C ARG A 27 8.14 0.86 5.36
N VAL A 28 7.06 0.82 4.60
CA VAL A 28 6.77 1.78 3.53
C VAL A 28 5.33 2.28 3.58
N ARG A 29 5.10 3.45 2.99
CA ARG A 29 3.79 3.98 2.62
C ARG A 29 3.65 3.96 1.10
N VAL A 30 2.50 3.47 0.62
CA VAL A 30 2.20 3.40 -0.81
C VAL A 30 1.19 4.48 -1.17
N ARG A 31 1.55 5.36 -2.10
CA ARG A 31 0.76 6.51 -2.54
C ARG A 31 0.58 6.48 -4.05
N GLY A 32 -0.65 6.65 -4.54
CA GLY A 32 -0.87 6.84 -5.97
C GLY A 32 -0.33 8.20 -6.42
N ALA A 33 0.56 8.24 -7.40
CA ALA A 33 1.21 9.46 -7.87
C ALA A 33 0.18 10.46 -8.42
N GLU A 34 -0.76 9.97 -9.23
CA GLU A 34 -1.78 10.79 -9.90
C GLU A 34 -2.79 11.40 -8.92
N THR A 35 -3.21 10.64 -7.91
CA THR A 35 -4.26 11.09 -6.98
C THR A 35 -3.72 11.69 -5.68
N GLY A 36 -2.45 11.43 -5.37
CA GLY A 36 -1.86 11.72 -4.08
C GLY A 36 -2.48 10.95 -2.90
N LEU A 37 -3.31 9.94 -3.14
CA LEU A 37 -3.98 9.15 -2.09
C LEU A 37 -3.10 7.99 -1.65
N TYR A 38 -3.05 7.76 -0.33
CA TYR A 38 -2.40 6.61 0.27
C TYR A 38 -3.31 5.40 0.25
N ILE A 39 -2.74 4.24 -0.06
CA ILE A 39 -3.36 2.94 0.17
C ILE A 39 -3.20 2.61 1.65
N CYS A 40 -4.31 2.36 2.34
CA CYS A 40 -4.34 2.00 3.75
C CYS A 40 -5.31 0.83 3.96
N MET A 41 -5.23 0.18 5.12
CA MET A 41 -6.14 -0.89 5.50
C MET A 41 -7.01 -0.49 6.67
N ASN A 42 -8.30 -0.81 6.64
CA ASN A 42 -9.19 -0.55 7.78
C ASN A 42 -9.29 -1.77 8.72
N LYS A 43 -9.98 -1.60 9.85
CA LYS A 43 -10.20 -2.66 10.86
C LYS A 43 -11.00 -3.88 10.39
N LYS A 44 -11.49 -3.88 9.14
CA LYS A 44 -12.19 -5.02 8.51
C LYS A 44 -11.32 -5.72 7.45
N GLY A 45 -10.02 -5.40 7.38
CA GLY A 45 -9.11 -5.92 6.36
C GLY A 45 -9.30 -5.30 4.98
N LYS A 46 -10.18 -4.32 4.82
CA LYS A 46 -10.47 -3.71 3.51
C LYS A 46 -9.45 -2.62 3.19
N LEU A 47 -8.92 -2.64 1.97
CA LEU A 47 -8.13 -1.56 1.39
C LEU A 47 -9.00 -0.31 1.16
N ILE A 48 -8.50 0.84 1.59
CA ILE A 48 -9.15 2.14 1.48
C ILE A 48 -8.13 3.20 1.05
N ALA A 49 -8.58 4.17 0.26
CA ALA A 49 -7.75 5.31 -0.14
C ALA A 49 -7.97 6.51 0.80
N LYS A 50 -6.88 7.04 1.39
CA LYS A 50 -6.91 8.18 2.33
C LYS A 50 -5.98 9.30 1.86
N SER A 51 -6.37 10.55 2.09
CA SER A 51 -5.50 11.71 1.88
C SER A 51 -4.43 11.83 2.98
N ASN A 52 -4.77 11.48 4.22
CA ASN A 52 -3.83 11.44 5.34
C ASN A 52 -3.27 10.03 5.56
N GLY A 53 -2.01 9.83 5.17
CA GLY A 53 -1.26 8.59 5.30
C GLY A 53 -0.44 8.44 6.59
N LYS A 54 -0.53 9.38 7.56
CA LYS A 54 0.34 9.36 8.76
C LYS A 54 0.13 8.16 9.68
N GLY A 55 -1.04 7.52 9.63
CA GLY A 55 -1.38 6.41 10.52
C GLY A 55 -0.65 5.11 10.17
N LYS A 56 -0.38 4.27 11.17
CA LYS A 56 0.22 2.93 10.99
C LYS A 56 -0.63 2.02 10.10
N ASP A 57 -1.92 2.31 9.95
CA ASP A 57 -2.83 1.61 9.02
C ASP A 57 -2.48 1.83 7.53
N CYS A 58 -1.67 2.84 7.24
CA CYS A 58 -1.17 3.14 5.89
C CYS A 58 0.29 2.71 5.69
N VAL A 59 0.87 2.01 6.67
CA VAL A 59 2.24 1.47 6.59
C VAL A 59 2.15 -0.02 6.31
N PHE A 60 2.99 -0.50 5.40
CA PHE A 60 3.15 -1.90 5.06
C PHE A 60 4.61 -2.30 5.22
N THR A 61 4.86 -3.54 5.62
CA THR A 61 6.17 -4.18 5.53
C THR A 61 6.25 -4.84 4.16
N GLU A 62 7.23 -4.43 3.37
CA GLU A 62 7.60 -5.12 2.14
C GLU A 62 8.41 -6.38 2.47
N ILE A 63 7.99 -7.51 1.92
CA ILE A 63 8.58 -8.82 2.16
C ILE A 63 8.89 -9.46 0.82
N GLU A 64 10.15 -9.84 0.62
CA GLU A 64 10.55 -10.78 -0.43
C GLU A 64 10.24 -12.19 0.06
N LEU A 65 9.30 -12.87 -0.60
CA LEU A 65 8.91 -14.22 -0.27
C LEU A 65 9.93 -15.24 -0.81
N GLU A 66 9.95 -16.45 -0.24
CA GLU A 66 10.82 -17.56 -0.68
C GLU A 66 10.60 -17.96 -2.15
N ASN A 67 9.43 -17.64 -2.71
CA ASN A 67 9.10 -17.85 -4.12
C ASN A 67 9.48 -16.66 -5.03
N ASN A 68 10.27 -15.71 -4.52
CA ASN A 68 10.73 -14.49 -5.19
C ASN A 68 9.64 -13.48 -5.57
N TYR A 69 8.42 -13.62 -5.03
CA TYR A 69 7.38 -12.59 -5.16
C TYR A 69 7.44 -11.60 -3.99
N THR A 70 6.97 -10.38 -4.24
CA THR A 70 6.81 -9.36 -3.20
C THR A 70 5.45 -9.48 -2.52
N ALA A 71 5.43 -9.40 -1.20
CA ALA A 71 4.20 -9.25 -0.41
C ALA A 71 4.23 -7.96 0.41
N LEU A 72 3.05 -7.38 0.64
CA LEU A 72 2.88 -6.19 1.47
C LEU A 72 2.00 -6.52 2.67
N GLN A 73 2.61 -6.71 3.84
CA GLN A 73 1.90 -6.98 5.09
C GLN A 73 1.55 -5.67 5.81
N ASN A 74 0.32 -5.47 6.25
CA ASN A 74 -0.05 -4.24 6.95
C ASN A 74 0.62 -4.15 8.33
N ALA A 75 1.25 -3.01 8.65
CA ALA A 75 2.00 -2.83 9.89
C ALA A 75 1.11 -2.60 11.12
N LYS A 76 -0.17 -2.22 10.94
CA LYS A 76 -1.12 -2.10 12.05
C LYS A 76 -1.86 -3.42 12.32
N TYR A 77 -2.23 -4.13 11.27
CA TYR A 77 -2.95 -5.39 11.34
C TYR A 77 -2.05 -6.51 10.82
N GLU A 78 -1.10 -6.93 11.66
CA GLU A 78 -0.19 -8.02 11.33
C GLU A 78 -0.97 -9.29 10.97
N GLY A 79 -0.50 -10.01 9.95
CA GLY A 79 -1.22 -11.14 9.35
C GLY A 79 -2.20 -10.76 8.22
N TRP A 80 -2.47 -9.48 7.98
CA TRP A 80 -3.26 -9.03 6.81
C TRP A 80 -2.38 -8.47 5.71
N TYR A 81 -2.68 -8.84 4.47
CA TYR A 81 -1.87 -8.55 3.29
C TYR A 81 -2.66 -7.78 2.24
N MET A 82 -1.94 -7.02 1.43
CA MET A 82 -2.43 -6.51 0.15
C MET A 82 -2.22 -7.55 -0.94
#